data_AF-N6TSL0-F1
#
_entry.id   AF-N6TSL0-F1
#
_cell.length_a   1.000
_cell.length_b   1.000
_cell.length_c   1.000
_cell.angle_alpha   90.00
_cell.angle_beta   90.00
_cell.angle_gamma   90.00
#
_symmetry.space_group_name_H-M   'P 1'
#
loop_
_entity.id
_entity.type
_entity.pdbx_description
1 polymer ?
#
loop_
_entity_poly.entity_id
_entity_poly.type
_entity_poly.pdbx_seq_one_letter_code
_entity_poly.pdbx_strand_id
1 'polypeptide(L)'
;MKLHIKPYQGTLTELMEHFFKYYCFFNFASDVACPLLGKVVKRSLFEGDIEKLPPQMDTYITQLTGDDPEFFRSNSPMCIQDPFDLSHNLTKAVHKTTLIKFQEMCKLSYEYLKQLH
;
A
#
# COMPACT_ATOMS: atom_id res chain seq x y z
N MET A 1 -5.67 24.22 -14.48
CA MET A 1 -4.95 22.93 -14.62
C MET A 1 -3.73 23.01 -13.71
N LYS A 2 -3.54 22.06 -12.77
CA LYS A 2 -2.38 22.10 -11.84
C LYS A 2 -1.10 21.91 -12.66
N LEU A 3 -0.16 22.85 -12.58
CA LEU A 3 1.06 22.96 -13.41
C LEU A 3 2.04 21.76 -13.32
N HIS A 4 1.79 20.81 -12.43
CA HIS A 4 2.71 19.71 -12.12
C HIS A 4 2.12 18.31 -12.38
N ILE A 5 0.96 18.19 -13.03
CA ILE A 5 0.35 16.90 -13.34
C ILE A 5 0.61 16.55 -14.80
N LYS A 6 1.43 15.52 -15.03
CA LYS A 6 1.57 14.91 -16.35
C LYS A 6 0.37 13.98 -16.59
N PRO A 7 -0.47 14.23 -17.60
CA PRO A 7 -1.58 13.34 -17.90
C PRO A 7 -1.06 11.97 -18.33
N TYR A 8 -1.71 10.92 -17.84
CA TYR A 8 -1.46 9.56 -18.32
C TYR A 8 -1.84 9.48 -19.80
N GLN A 9 -0.95 8.92 -20.62
CA GLN A 9 -1.12 8.87 -22.08
C GLN A 9 -1.77 7.56 -22.56
N GLY A 10 -1.90 6.57 -21.68
CA GLY A 10 -2.52 5.29 -22.01
C GLY A 10 -4.05 5.30 -21.86
N THR A 11 -4.65 4.18 -22.25
CA THR A 11 -6.09 3.93 -22.09
C THR A 11 -6.44 3.54 -20.67
N LEU A 12 -7.73 3.63 -20.32
CA LEU A 12 -8.23 3.10 -19.05
C LEU A 12 -7.98 1.59 -18.94
N THR A 13 -8.10 0.84 -20.04
CA THR A 13 -7.84 -0.60 -20.08
C THR A 13 -6.39 -0.91 -19.71
N GLU A 14 -5.42 -0.17 -20.26
CA GLU A 14 -4.00 -0.31 -19.90
C GLU A 14 -3.75 0.04 -18.44
N LEU A 15 -4.41 1.07 -17.90
CA LEU A 15 -4.29 1.43 -16.49
C LEU A 15 -4.84 0.32 -15.57
N MET A 16 -5.96 -0.29 -15.94
CA MET A 16 -6.54 -1.42 -15.22
C MET A 16 -5.65 -2.67 -15.30
N GLU A 17 -5.08 -2.98 -16.48
CA GLU A 17 -4.14 -4.08 -16.63
C GLU A 17 -2.95 -3.90 -15.68
N HIS A 18 -2.34 -2.71 -15.67
CA HIS A 18 -1.22 -2.40 -14.79
C HIS A 18 -1.60 -2.47 -13.31
N PHE A 19 -2.79 -2.00 -12.94
CA PHE A 19 -3.29 -2.08 -11.55
C PHE A 19 -3.40 -3.54 -11.09
N PHE A 20 -4.06 -4.39 -11.86
CA PHE A 20 -4.27 -5.78 -11.50
C PHE A 20 -2.97 -6.58 -11.52
N LYS A 21 -2.11 -6.34 -12.52
CA LYS A 21 -0.75 -6.90 -12.56
C LYS A 21 0.05 -6.53 -11.32
N TYR A 22 -0.01 -5.27 -10.90
CA TYR A 22 0.73 -4.80 -9.73
C TYR A 22 0.28 -5.54 -8.46
N TYR A 23 -1.04 -5.58 -8.21
CA TYR A 23 -1.56 -6.15 -6.96
C TYR A 23 -1.61 -7.68 -6.92
N CYS A 24 -1.65 -8.37 -8.06
CA CYS A 24 -1.52 -9.83 -8.04
C CYS A 24 -0.09 -10.28 -7.66
N PHE A 25 0.94 -9.49 -7.99
CA PHE A 25 2.34 -9.76 -7.63
C PHE A 25 2.86 -8.97 -6.42
N PHE A 26 2.04 -8.10 -5.82
CA PHE A 26 2.45 -7.29 -4.68
C PHE A 26 2.82 -8.17 -3.48
N ASN A 27 3.97 -7.90 -2.86
CA ASN A 27 4.44 -8.66 -1.71
C ASN A 27 3.80 -8.18 -0.40
N PHE A 28 2.53 -8.53 -0.22
CA PHE A 28 1.79 -8.17 0.98
C PHE A 28 2.41 -8.68 2.28
N ALA A 29 3.23 -9.73 2.23
CA ALA A 29 3.88 -10.27 3.42
C ALA A 29 4.93 -9.33 4.01
N SER A 30 5.68 -8.60 3.18
CA SER A 30 6.76 -7.72 3.64
C SER A 30 6.57 -6.24 3.35
N ASP A 31 5.59 -5.87 2.53
CA ASP A 31 5.46 -4.50 2.02
C ASP A 31 4.14 -3.85 2.46
N VAL A 32 4.22 -2.55 2.70
CA VAL A 32 3.10 -1.67 3.01
C VAL A 32 2.90 -0.72 1.82
N ALA A 33 1.68 -0.66 1.29
CA ALA A 33 1.33 0.37 0.32
C ALA A 33 1.17 1.70 1.07
N CYS A 34 1.97 2.71 0.71
CA CYS A 34 2.02 4.00 1.40
C CYS A 34 1.68 5.15 0.43
N PRO A 35 0.41 5.60 0.38
CA PRO A 35 -0.02 6.67 -0.51
C PRO A 35 0.62 8.02 -0.18
N LEU A 36 0.97 8.29 1.10
CA LEU A 36 1.70 9.50 1.51
C LEU A 36 2.98 9.69 0.70
N LEU A 37 3.76 8.62 0.53
CA LEU A 37 5.04 8.66 -0.19
C LEU A 37 4.91 8.33 -1.68
N GLY A 38 3.77 7.77 -2.10
CA GLY A 38 3.59 7.24 -3.44
C GLY A 38 4.49 6.04 -3.77
N LYS A 39 4.99 5.32 -2.75
CA LYS A 39 5.87 4.15 -2.91
C LYS A 39 5.61 3.10 -1.83
N VAL A 40 6.25 1.93 -1.97
CA VAL A 40 6.20 0.88 -0.95
C VAL A 40 7.15 1.19 0.21
N VAL A 41 6.74 0.80 1.42
CA VAL A 41 7.57 0.85 2.63
C VAL A 41 7.67 -0.56 3.19
N LYS A 42 8.87 -0.95 3.66
CA LYS A 42 9.04 -2.28 4.26
C LYS A 42 8.31 -2.35 5.59
N ARG A 43 7.53 -3.40 5.77
CA ARG A 43 6.76 -3.68 6.99
C ARG A 43 7.65 -3.71 8.23
N SER A 44 8.85 -4.26 8.11
CA SER A 44 9.84 -4.32 9.21
C SER A 44 10.21 -2.95 9.79
N LEU A 45 10.10 -1.86 9.02
CA LEU A 45 10.32 -0.50 9.52
C LEU A 45 9.29 -0.09 10.58
N PHE A 46 8.06 -0.60 10.47
CA PHE A 46 7.00 -0.35 11.45
C PHE A 46 7.05 -1.30 12.66
N GLU A 47 7.84 -2.38 12.59
CA GLU A 47 7.88 -3.47 13.59
C GLU A 47 9.11 -3.40 14.52
N GLY A 48 10.03 -2.47 14.29
CA GLY A 48 11.22 -2.33 15.14
C GLY A 48 12.29 -1.36 14.65
N ASP A 49 12.21 -0.91 13.40
CA ASP A 49 13.19 -0.01 12.76
C ASP A 49 12.61 1.41 12.55
N ILE A 50 11.83 1.91 13.51
CA ILE A 50 11.05 3.15 13.36
C ILE A 50 11.90 4.40 13.06
N GLU A 51 13.13 4.45 13.56
CA GLU A 51 14.08 5.55 13.31
C GLU A 51 14.54 5.61 11.85
N LYS A 52 14.35 4.53 11.08
CA LYS A 52 14.66 4.46 9.65
C LYS A 52 13.46 4.81 8.77
N LEU A 53 12.32 5.14 9.37
CA LEU A 53 11.17 5.66 8.62
C LEU A 53 11.53 6.99 7.95
N PRO A 54 10.95 7.27 6.79
CA PRO A 54 11.33 8.44 6.01
C PRO A 54 10.84 9.73 6.68
N PRO A 55 11.54 10.87 6.50
CA PRO A 55 11.23 12.13 7.21
C PRO A 55 9.81 12.68 6.99
N GLN A 56 9.15 12.28 5.90
CA GLN A 56 7.75 12.63 5.68
C GLN A 56 6.80 12.04 6.75
N MET A 57 7.28 11.08 7.57
CA MET A 57 6.56 10.46 8.68
C MET A 57 7.00 10.99 10.05
N ASP A 58 7.70 12.13 10.13
CA ASP A 58 8.21 12.69 11.40
C ASP A 58 7.12 12.88 12.46
N THR A 59 5.90 13.26 12.05
CA THR A 59 4.76 13.39 12.97
C THR A 59 4.39 12.06 13.61
N TYR A 60 4.40 10.98 12.82
CA TYR A 60 4.18 9.63 13.32
C TYR A 60 5.33 9.17 14.23
N ILE A 61 6.58 9.40 13.83
CA ILE A 61 7.75 9.06 14.65
C ILE A 61 7.68 9.78 16.01
N THR A 62 7.32 11.06 16.02
CA THR A 62 7.16 11.84 17.25
C THR A 62 6.06 11.26 18.13
N GLN A 63 4.91 10.88 17.55
CA GLN A 63 3.81 10.24 18.27
C GLN A 63 4.23 8.93 18.95
N LEU A 64 5.07 8.11 18.29
CA LEU A 64 5.56 6.86 18.86
C LEU A 64 6.49 7.04 20.07
N THR A 65 7.12 8.21 20.21
CA THR A 65 8.01 8.54 21.33
C THR A 65 7.33 9.30 22.47
N GLY A 66 6.03 9.60 22.33
CA GLY A 66 5.25 10.33 23.32
C GLY A 66 4.68 9.45 24.43
N ASP A 67 3.83 10.06 25.27
CA ASP A 67 3.23 9.42 26.45
C ASP A 67 2.14 8.38 26.10
N ASP A 68 1.48 8.53 24.95
CA ASP A 68 0.44 7.62 24.44
C ASP A 68 0.72 7.22 22.97
N PRO A 69 1.65 6.27 22.77
CA PRO A 69 2.09 5.89 21.43
C PRO A 69 1.04 5.07 20.69
N GLU A 70 0.69 5.48 19.47
CA GLU A 70 -0.19 4.72 18.59
C GLU A 70 0.60 4.08 17.44
N PHE A 71 0.72 2.76 17.47
CA PHE A 71 1.50 2.01 16.49
C PHE A 71 0.70 1.65 15.24
N PHE A 72 1.36 1.72 14.08
CA PHE A 72 0.82 1.18 12.84
C PHE A 72 0.47 -0.30 12.98
N ARG A 73 -0.79 -0.65 12.74
CA ARG A 73 -1.29 -2.03 12.89
C ARG A 73 -0.82 -2.94 11.73
N SER A 74 0.46 -3.29 11.74
CA SER A 74 1.12 -4.12 10.72
C SER A 74 0.84 -5.61 10.84
N ASN A 75 0.31 -6.07 11.99
CA ASN A 75 -0.10 -7.46 12.22
C ASN A 75 -1.41 -7.80 11.48
N SER A 76 -1.41 -7.62 10.17
CA SER A 76 -2.46 -7.98 9.24
C SER A 76 -1.84 -8.63 8.00
N PRO A 77 -2.52 -9.57 7.35
CA PRO A 77 -2.12 -10.09 6.04
C PRO A 77 -1.90 -8.96 5.01
N MET A 78 -2.69 -7.88 5.08
CA MET A 78 -2.67 -6.78 4.13
C MET A 78 -2.43 -5.45 4.85
N CYS A 79 -1.50 -4.65 4.32
CA CYS A 79 -1.14 -3.35 4.89
C CYS A 79 -1.22 -2.24 3.83
N ILE A 80 -2.27 -1.43 3.93
CA ILE A 80 -2.41 -0.16 3.22
C ILE A 80 -2.47 0.93 4.29
N GLN A 81 -1.49 1.83 4.28
CA GLN A 81 -1.46 2.95 5.21
C GLN A 81 -2.44 4.04 4.79
N ASP A 82 -3.14 4.64 5.75
CA ASP A 82 -3.85 5.89 5.51
C ASP A 82 -2.82 7.04 5.29
N PRO A 83 -3.00 7.91 4.30
CA PRO A 83 -2.03 8.98 4.01
C PRO A 83 -2.03 10.13 5.03
N PHE A 84 -3.03 10.22 5.91
CA PHE A 84 -3.15 11.27 6.92
C PHE A 84 -3.02 10.72 8.34
N ASP A 85 -3.69 9.60 8.63
CA ASP A 85 -3.58 8.89 9.90
C ASP A 85 -2.54 7.76 9.79
N LEU A 86 -1.27 8.10 10.01
CA LEU A 86 -0.15 7.20 9.69
C LEU A 86 -0.05 5.96 10.59
N SER A 87 -0.75 5.94 11.74
CA SER A 87 -0.92 4.76 12.59
C SER A 87 -2.02 3.82 12.06
N HIS A 88 -2.82 4.26 11.09
CA HIS A 88 -3.95 3.52 10.57
C HIS A 88 -3.59 2.61 9.40
N ASN A 89 -3.77 1.31 9.60
CA ASN A 89 -3.86 0.34 8.51
C ASN A 89 -5.32 0.22 8.06
N LEU A 90 -5.63 0.73 6.87
CA LEU A 90 -6.96 0.70 6.26
C LEU A 90 -7.47 -0.75 6.06
N THR A 91 -6.55 -1.69 5.94
CA THR A 91 -6.84 -3.12 5.71
C THR A 91 -6.59 -3.98 6.95
N LYS A 92 -6.59 -3.39 8.16
CA LYS A 92 -6.38 -4.13 9.42
C LYS A 92 -7.38 -5.26 9.69
N ALA A 93 -8.58 -5.17 9.13
CA ALA A 93 -9.63 -6.18 9.27
C ALA A 93 -9.62 -7.24 8.15
N VAL A 94 -8.69 -7.16 7.19
CA VAL A 94 -8.60 -8.11 6.08
C VAL A 94 -8.02 -9.42 6.56
N HIS A 95 -8.78 -10.51 6.41
CA HIS A 95 -8.30 -11.86 6.72
C HIS A 95 -7.40 -12.41 5.60
N LYS A 96 -6.56 -13.39 5.95
CA LYS A 96 -5.61 -14.01 5.01
C LYS A 96 -6.32 -14.66 3.82
N THR A 97 -7.46 -15.29 4.07
CA THR A 97 -8.31 -15.89 3.03
C THR A 97 -8.87 -14.85 2.06
N THR A 98 -9.23 -13.67 2.56
CA THR A 98 -9.67 -12.54 1.72
C THR A 98 -8.53 -12.02 0.86
N LEU A 99 -7.32 -11.89 1.42
CA LEU A 99 -6.14 -11.47 0.66
C LEU A 99 -5.78 -12.44 -0.46
N ILE A 100 -5.80 -13.75 -0.19
CA ILE A 100 -5.52 -14.78 -1.21
C ILE A 100 -6.52 -14.64 -2.36
N LYS A 101 -7.82 -14.57 -2.05
CA LYS A 101 -8.88 -14.37 -3.05
C LYS A 101 -8.69 -13.07 -3.82
N PHE A 102 -8.30 -11.98 -3.15
CA PHE A 102 -8.02 -10.71 -3.82
C PHE A 102 -6.89 -10.86 -4.85
N GLN A 103 -5.76 -11.48 -4.48
CA GLN A 103 -4.66 -11.69 -5.43
C GLN A 103 -5.05 -12.63 -6.59
N GLU A 104 -5.83 -13.68 -6.32
CA GLU A 104 -6.39 -14.56 -7.35
C GLU A 104 -7.29 -13.80 -8.33
N MET A 105 -8.20 -12.96 -7.82
CA MET A 105 -9.07 -12.14 -8.66
C MET A 105 -8.25 -11.11 -9.48
N CYS A 106 -7.26 -10.46 -8.86
CA CYS A 106 -6.34 -9.58 -9.61
C CYS A 106 -5.61 -10.34 -10.72
N LYS A 107 -5.16 -11.57 -10.47
CA LYS A 107 -4.50 -12.40 -11.47
C LYS A 107 -5.43 -12.71 -12.64
N LEU A 108 -6.64 -13.17 -12.37
CA LEU A 108 -7.64 -13.46 -13.41
C LEU A 108 -8.00 -12.22 -14.22
N SER A 109 -8.19 -11.07 -13.56
CA SER A 109 -8.46 -9.79 -14.23
C SER A 109 -7.28 -9.35 -15.11
N TYR A 110 -6.04 -9.49 -14.63
CA TYR A 110 -4.84 -9.22 -15.42
C TYR A 110 -4.76 -10.10 -16.67
N GLU A 111 -4.97 -11.42 -16.51
CA GLU A 111 -4.93 -12.38 -17.62
C GLU A 111 -6.03 -12.12 -18.64
N TYR A 112 -7.24 -11.75 -18.20
CA TYR A 112 -8.34 -11.37 -19.08
C TYR A 112 -8.02 -10.09 -19.87
N LEU A 113 -7.58 -9.02 -19.21
CA LEU A 113 -7.28 -7.75 -19.87
C LEU A 113 -6.12 -7.89 -20.87
N LYS A 114 -5.10 -8.70 -20.53
CA LYS A 114 -3.99 -9.00 -21.43
C LYS A 114 -4.41 -9.70 -22.73
N GLN A 115 -5.51 -10.45 -22.73
CA GLN A 115 -6.04 -11.11 -23.93
C GLN A 115 -6.83 -10.18 -24.85
N LEU A 116 -7.22 -8.99 -24.37
CA LEU A 116 -7.92 -8.00 -25.18
C LEU A 116 -6.97 -7.23 -26.11
N HIS A 117 -5.66 -7.50 -26.03
CA HIS A 117 -4.57 -6.80 -26.71
C HIS A 117 -3.77 -7.77 -27.58
#